data_AF-A0A7C5ILG7-F1
#
_entry.id   AF-A0A7C5ILG7-F1
#
_cell.length_a   1.000
_cell.length_b   1.000
_cell.length_c   1.000
_cell.angle_alpha   90.00
_cell.angle_beta   90.00
_cell.angle_gamma   90.00
#
_symmetry.space_group_name_H-M   'P 1'
#
loop_
_entity.id
_entity.type
_entity.pdbx_description
1 polymer ?
#
loop_
_entity_poly.entity_id
_entity_poly.type
_entity_poly.pdbx_seq_one_letter_code
_entity_poly.pdbx_strand_id
1 'polypeptide(L)' 'MAKQNSLSLATLQKKFSTEEKCRQHLFKLRFPDGFICPKC' A
#
# COMPACT_ATOMS: atom_id res chain seq x y z
N MET A 1 -4.96 -11.77 -16.59
CA MET A 1 -5.43 -12.43 -15.35
C MET A 1 -4.58 -11.91 -14.19
N ALA A 2 -5.18 -11.22 -13.22
CA ALA A 2 -4.44 -10.71 -12.06
C ALA A 2 -4.00 -11.89 -11.19
N LYS A 3 -2.68 -12.03 -10.98
CA LYS A 3 -2.11 -13.04 -10.06
C LYS A 3 -2.68 -12.81 -8.66
N GLN A 4 -3.65 -13.63 -8.24
CA GLN A 4 -4.06 -13.70 -6.84
C GLN A 4 -2.95 -14.43 -6.08
N ASN A 5 -1.95 -13.68 -5.64
CA ASN A 5 -1.01 -14.14 -4.63
C ASN A 5 -1.86 -14.46 -3.39
N SER A 6 -1.89 -15.72 -2.97
CA SER A 6 -2.67 -16.24 -1.84
C SER A 6 -2.16 -15.67 -0.52
N LEU A 7 -2.34 -14.36 -0.32
CA LEU A 7 -2.19 -13.70 0.96
C LEU A 7 -3.49 -13.93 1.70
N SER A 8 -3.47 -14.86 2.65
CA SER A 8 -4.61 -15.11 3.55
C SER A 8 -5.02 -13.80 4.23
N LEU A 9 -6.32 -13.63 4.49
CA LEU A 9 -6.86 -12.47 5.20
C LEU A 9 -6.10 -12.19 6.50
N ALA A 10 -5.67 -13.23 7.22
CA ALA A 10 -4.84 -13.11 8.43
C ALA A 10 -3.48 -12.43 8.17
N THR A 11 -2.83 -12.70 7.03
CA THR A 11 -1.57 -12.06 6.65
C THR A 11 -1.78 -10.61 6.24
N LEU A 12 -2.90 -10.31 5.57
CA LEU A 12 -3.33 -8.94 5.28
C LEU A 12 -3.62 -8.18 6.57
N GLN A 13 -4.41 -8.73 7.48
CA GLN A 13 -4.69 -8.14 8.79
C GLN A 13 -3.41 -7.97 9.62
N LYS A 14 -2.41 -8.86 9.51
CA LYS A 14 -1.13 -8.73 10.24
C LYS A 14 -0.18 -7.69 9.63
N LYS A 15 -0.22 -7.49 8.32
CA LYS A 15 0.57 -6.44 7.63
C LYS A 15 -0.10 -5.07 7.70
N PHE A 16 -1.43 -5.04 7.63
CA PHE A 16 -2.27 -3.85 7.60
C PHE A 16 -3.18 -3.80 8.84
N SER A 17 -2.61 -4.10 10.01
CA SER A 17 -3.36 -4.18 11.28
C SER A 17 -3.95 -2.86 11.72
N THR A 18 -3.40 -1.75 11.24
CA THR A 18 -3.87 -0.40 11.53
C THR A 18 -4.10 0.36 10.25
N GLU A 19 -5.11 1.23 10.29
CA GLU A 19 -5.47 2.10 9.18
C GLU A 19 -4.29 3.01 8.79
N GLU A 20 -3.49 3.45 9.76
CA GLU A 20 -2.26 4.22 9.53
C GLU A 20 -1.22 3.46 8.72
N LYS A 21 -0.95 2.18 9.05
CA LYS A 21 -0.02 1.34 8.27
C LYS A 21 -0.54 1.11 6.86
N CYS A 22 -1.85 0.90 6.71
CA CYS A 22 -2.48 0.78 5.40
C CYS A 22 -2.32 2.05 4.58
N ARG A 23 -2.62 3.21 5.17
CA ARG A 23 -2.48 4.52 4.53
C ARG A 23 -1.04 4.82 4.13
N GLN A 24 -0.07 4.57 5.01
CA GLN A 24 1.35 4.77 4.69
C GLN A 24 1.82 3.84 3.56
N HIS A 25 1.38 2.58 3.55
CA HIS A 25 1.74 1.63 2.51
C HIS A 25 1.15 2.03 1.16
N LEU A 26 -0.14 2.42 1.14
CA LEU A 26 -0.82 2.94 -0.05
C LEU A 26 -0.17 4.23 -0.54
N PHE A 27 0.24 5.12 0.36
CA PHE A 27 0.91 6.37 0.00
C PHE A 27 2.27 6.11 -0.66
N LYS A 28 3.08 5.20 -0.10
CA LYS A 28 4.35 4.78 -0.72
C LYS A 28 4.16 4.08 -2.07
N LEU A 29 3.11 3.25 -2.20
CA LEU A 29 2.75 2.61 -3.47
C LEU A 29 2.30 3.63 -4.53
N ARG A 30 1.55 4.65 -4.11
CA ARG A 30 1.00 5.68 -4.99
C ARG A 30 2.04 6.72 -5.39
N PHE A 31 3.01 6.99 -4.52
CA PHE A 31 4.07 7.97 -4.71
C PHE A 31 5.44 7.38 -4.31
N PRO A 32 6.00 6.46 -5.11
CA PRO A 32 7.29 5.84 -4.80
C PRO A 32 8.46 6.84 -4.82
N ASP A 33 8.44 7.78 -5.78
CA ASP A 33 9.44 8.84 -5.94
C ASP A 33 9.08 10.14 -5.19
N GLY A 34 8.10 10.07 -4.28
CA GLY A 34 7.55 11.23 -3.59
C GLY A 34 6.40 11.90 -4.35
N PHE A 35 5.68 12.77 -3.65
CA PHE A 35 4.65 13.61 -4.27
C PHE A 35 5.37 14.71 -5.06
N ILE A 36 5.66 14.44 -6.33
CA ILE A 36 6.26 15.42 -7.24
C ILE A 36 5.13 16.26 -7.80
N CYS A 37 5.08 17.54 -7.41
CA CYS A 37 4.21 18.51 -8.03
C CYS A 37 4.70 18.74 -9.47
N PRO A 38 3.92 18.44 -10.52
CA PRO A 38 4.34 18.62 -11.92
C PRO A 38 4.48 20.10 -12.33
N LYS A 39 4.28 21.04 -11.39
CA LYS A 39 4.30 22.49 -11.61
C LYS A 39 5.37 23.22 -10.79
N CYS A 40 6.13 22.52 -9.94
CA CYS A 40 7.21 23.13 -9.14
C CYS A 40 8.57 22.91 -9.80
#